data_AF-A0AA37TG90-F1
#
_entry.id   AF-A0AA37TG90-F1
#
_cell.length_a   1.000
_cell.length_b   1.000
_cell.length_c   1.000
_cell.angle_alpha   90.00
_cell.angle_beta   90.00
_cell.angle_gamma   90.00
#
_symmetry.space_group_name_H-M   'P 1'
#
loop_
_entity.id
_entity.type
_entity.pdbx_description
1 polymer ?
#
loop_
_entity_poly.entity_id
_entity_poly.type
_entity_poly.pdbx_seq_one_letter_code
_entity_poly.pdbx_strand_id
1 'polypeptide(L)' 'MVGLLGFGAAGPARADPLCDGARPTLSAQLLFGLSRPDGGRVPSGAFDRFLAERITPRFPDGLTVFAGRGQ' A
#
# COMPACT_ATOMS: atom_id res chain seq x y z
N MET A 1 3.47 21.43 -49.57
CA MET A 1 3.36 20.72 -48.28
C MET A 1 4.61 21.03 -47.48
N VAL A 2 4.57 22.07 -46.65
CA VAL A 2 5.64 22.40 -45.69
C VAL A 2 5.08 22.04 -44.32
N GLY A 3 5.51 20.89 -43.79
CA GLY A 3 5.17 20.46 -42.43
C GLY A 3 6.16 21.08 -41.46
N LEU A 4 5.69 21.99 -40.61
CA LEU A 4 6.44 22.55 -39.51
C LEU A 4 6.52 21.50 -38.39
N LEU A 5 7.70 20.91 -38.19
CA LEU A 5 8.00 20.11 -37.00
C LEU A 5 8.11 21.05 -35.80
N GLY A 6 7.09 21.04 -34.94
CA GLY A 6 7.13 21.72 -33.65
C GLY A 6 7.97 20.92 -32.65
N PHE A 7 9.15 21.43 -32.30
CA PHE A 7 9.98 20.89 -31.22
C PHE A 7 9.45 21.44 -29.89
N GLY A 8 8.65 20.63 -29.18
CA GLY A 8 8.20 20.96 -27.83
C GLY A 8 9.33 20.74 -26.83
N ALA A 9 10.01 21.79 -26.39
CA ALA A 9 10.92 21.71 -25.26
C ALA A 9 10.11 21.61 -23.96
N ALA A 10 10.12 20.43 -23.33
CA ALA A 10 9.66 20.29 -21.96
C ALA A 10 10.61 21.09 -21.05
N GLY A 11 10.12 22.24 -20.55
CA GLY A 11 10.84 23.00 -19.52
C GLY A 11 11.04 22.17 -18.25
N PRO A 12 12.03 22.49 -17.42
CA PRO A 12 12.26 21.74 -16.19
C PRO A 12 11.02 21.83 -15.31
N ALA A 13 10.52 20.68 -14.85
CA ALA A 13 9.53 20.64 -13.80
C ALA A 13 10.14 21.34 -12.58
N ARG A 14 9.64 22.52 -12.23
CA ARG A 14 9.94 23.12 -10.93
C ARG A 14 9.34 22.18 -9.89
N ALA A 15 10.17 21.67 -8.98
CA ALA A 15 9.66 21.02 -7.78
C ALA A 15 8.70 22.00 -7.10
N ASP A 16 7.50 21.53 -6.79
CA ASP A 16 6.53 22.32 -6.03
C ASP A 16 7.18 22.59 -4.65
N PRO A 17 7.34 23.86 -4.22
CA PRO A 17 7.92 24.17 -2.91
C PRO A 17 7.12 23.56 -1.74
N LEU A 18 5.89 23.09 -1.98
CA LEU A 18 5.13 22.28 -1.01
C LEU A 18 5.66 20.85 -0.87
N CYS A 19 6.41 20.35 -1.84
CA CYS A 19 6.97 19.00 -1.89
C CYS A 19 8.42 18.92 -1.36
N ASP A 20 9.01 20.01 -0.87
CA ASP A 20 10.42 20.10 -0.44
C ASP A 20 10.79 19.29 0.82
N GLY A 21 9.85 18.52 1.39
CA GLY A 21 10.07 17.78 2.63
C GLY A 21 9.43 16.39 2.71
N ALA A 22 8.85 15.88 1.61
CA ALA A 22 8.23 14.57 1.61
C ALA A 22 9.31 13.48 1.79
N ARG A 23 9.34 12.83 2.96
CA ARG A 23 10.21 11.68 3.18
C ARG A 23 9.69 10.52 2.33
N PRO A 24 10.55 9.81 1.58
CA PRO A 24 10.13 8.63 0.85
C PRO A 24 9.48 7.65 1.83
N THR A 25 8.22 7.32 1.60
CA THR A 25 7.43 6.41 2.44
C THR A 25 7.20 5.12 1.67
N LEU A 26 7.51 3.98 2.29
CA LEU A 26 7.17 2.66 1.78
C LEU A 26 5.87 2.20 2.42
N SER A 27 4.88 1.81 1.62
CA SER A 27 3.62 1.26 2.09
C SER A 27 3.41 -0.14 1.53
N ALA A 28 2.96 -1.06 2.39
CA ALA A 28 2.59 -2.41 2.02
C ALA A 28 1.17 -2.73 2.50
N GLN A 29 0.40 -3.43 1.68
CA GLN A 29 -0.93 -3.91 2.02
C GLN A 29 -0.95 -5.44 1.95
N LEU A 30 -1.45 -6.08 3.01
CA LEU A 30 -1.53 -7.53 3.12
C LEU A 30 -2.99 -7.93 3.26
N LEU A 31 -3.46 -8.83 2.39
CA LEU A 31 -4.82 -9.34 2.41
C LEU A 31 -4.82 -10.79 2.88
N PHE A 32 -5.66 -11.09 3.88
CA PHE A 32 -5.77 -12.43 4.47
C PHE A 32 -7.18 -12.97 4.35
N GLY A 33 -7.32 -14.15 3.73
CA GLY A 33 -8.55 -14.91 3.75
C GLY A 33 -8.74 -15.60 5.10
N LEU A 34 -9.96 -15.50 5.67
CA LEU A 34 -10.30 -16.15 6.95
C LEU A 34 -11.08 -17.46 6.77
N SER A 35 -11.48 -17.80 5.54
CA SER A 35 -12.15 -19.08 5.24
C SER A 35 -11.12 -20.19 5.07
N ARG A 36 -11.41 -21.36 5.62
CA ARG A 36 -10.56 -22.55 5.52
C ARG A 36 -11.15 -23.56 4.52
N PRO A 37 -10.32 -24.39 3.86
CA PRO A 37 -10.79 -25.39 2.89
C PRO A 37 -11.71 -26.45 3.49
N ASP A 38 -11.62 -26.70 4.80
CA ASP A 38 -12.48 -27.61 5.56
C ASP A 38 -13.86 -27.01 5.88
N GLY A 39 -14.20 -25.84 5.34
CA GLY A 39 -15.44 -25.12 5.62
C GLY A 39 -15.40 -24.32 6.94
N GLY A 40 -14.31 -24.41 7.70
CA GLY A 40 -14.12 -23.65 8.92
C GLY A 40 -13.77 -22.17 8.66
N ARG A 41 -13.81 -21.37 9.72
CA ARG A 41 -13.31 -19.99 9.73
C ARG A 41 -12.16 -19.86 10.73
N VAL A 42 -11.16 -19.06 10.39
CA VAL A 42 -10.10 -18.66 11.33
C VAL A 42 -10.76 -17.90 12.49
N PRO A 43 -10.60 -18.36 13.75
CA PRO A 43 -11.13 -17.63 14.90
C PRO A 43 -10.47 -16.26 15.04
N SER A 44 -11.21 -15.26 15.51
CA SER A 44 -10.69 -13.90 15.74
C SER A 44 -9.42 -13.90 16.59
N GLY A 45 -9.44 -14.58 17.74
CA GLY A 45 -8.28 -14.64 18.63
C GLY A 45 -7.05 -15.32 18.01
N ALA A 46 -7.23 -16.25 17.07
CA ALA A 46 -6.11 -16.84 16.33
C ALA A 46 -5.51 -15.86 15.32
N PHE A 47 -6.36 -15.07 14.65
CA PHE A 47 -5.91 -14.02 13.75
C PHE A 47 -5.21 -12.88 14.51
N ASP A 48 -5.77 -12.45 15.65
CA ASP A 48 -5.18 -11.40 16.50
C ASP A 48 -3.79 -11.83 17.01
N ARG A 49 -3.66 -13.09 17.45
CA ARG A 49 -2.37 -13.67 17.83
C ARG A 49 -1.38 -13.67 16.67
N PHE A 50 -1.81 -14.06 15.48
CA PHE A 50 -0.96 -14.05 14.29
C PHE A 50 -0.48 -12.64 13.96
N LEU A 51 -1.36 -11.63 14.03
CA LEU A 51 -0.96 -10.24 13.84
C LEU A 51 0.12 -9.84 14.84
N ALA A 52 -0.11 -10.08 16.13
CA ALA A 52 0.82 -9.72 17.20
C ALA A 52 2.20 -10.41 17.08
N GLU A 53 2.21 -11.72 16.80
CA GLU A 53 3.45 -12.51 16.82
C GLU A 53 4.23 -12.45 15.48
N ARG A 54 3.53 -12.22 14.36
CA ARG A 54 4.14 -12.37 13.03
C ARG A 54 4.10 -11.10 12.19
N ILE A 55 3.05 -10.31 12.25
CA ILE A 55 2.89 -9.15 11.36
C ILE A 55 3.43 -7.89 12.04
N THR A 56 2.92 -7.51 13.21
CA THR A 56 3.30 -6.29 13.92
C THR A 56 4.82 -6.11 14.09
N PRO A 57 5.63 -7.15 14.38
CA PRO A 57 7.09 -6.99 14.48
C PRO A 57 7.78 -6.55 13.17
N ARG A 58 7.13 -6.71 12.00
CA ARG A 58 7.63 -6.26 10.69
C ARG A 58 7.20 -4.85 10.33
N PHE A 59 6.28 -4.26 11.10
CA PHE A 59 5.76 -2.91 10.92
C PHE A 59 5.97 -2.12 12.22
N PRO A 60 7.22 -1.73 12.53
CA PRO A 60 7.56 -1.08 13.80
C PRO A 60 6.87 0.27 13.99
N ASP A 61 6.51 0.94 12.89
CA ASP A 61 5.75 2.20 12.88
C ASP A 61 4.23 1.99 13.07
N GLY A 62 3.81 0.73 13.21
CA GLY A 62 2.42 0.33 13.37
C GLY A 62 1.75 -0.09 12.07
N LEU A 63 0.53 -0.59 12.20
CA LEU A 63 -0.34 -0.98 11.09
C LEU A 63 -1.80 -0.71 11.44
N THR A 64 -2.64 -0.63 10.41
CA THR A 64 -4.09 -0.52 10.54
C THR A 64 -4.75 -1.77 9.96
N VAL A 65 -5.75 -2.31 10.66
CA VAL A 65 -6.51 -3.48 10.21
C VAL A 65 -7.87 -3.03 9.71
N PHE A 66 -8.23 -3.48 8.51
CA PHE A 66 -9.55 -3.27 7.92
C PHE A 66 -10.27 -4.60 7.73
N ALA A 67 -11.54 -4.66 8.15
CA ALA A 67 -12.39 -5.80 7.83
C ALA A 67 -12.91 -5.69 6.40
N GLY A 68 -12.62 -6.68 5.56
CA GLY A 68 -13.08 -6.76 4.18
C GLY A 68 -13.84 -8.05 3.88
N ARG A 69 -14.70 -8.02 2.85
CA ARG A 69 -15.30 -9.21 2.25
C ARG A 69 -14.86 -9.28 0.79
N GLY A 70 -14.35 -10.46 0.39
CA GLY A 70 -14.06 -10.76 -1.01
C GLY A 70 -15.32 -11.08 -1.81
N GLN A 71 -15.18 -11.12 -3.13
CA GLN A 71 -16.22 -11.53 -4.08
C GLN A 71 -16.12 -13.03 -4.38
#